data_AF-A0A813IAB0-F1
#
_entry.id   AF-A0A813IAB0-F1
#
_cell.length_a   1.000
_cell.length_b   1.000
_cell.length_c   1.000
_cell.angle_alpha   90.00
_cell.angle_beta   90.00
_cell.angle_gamma   90.00
#
_symmetry.space_group_name_H-M   'P 1'
#
loop_
_entity.id
_entity.type
_entity.pdbx_description
1 polymer ?
#
loop_
_entity_poly.entity_id
_entity_poly.type
_entity_poly.pdbx_seq_one_letter_code
_entity_poly.pdbx_strand_id
1 'polypeptide(L)'
;SSELGSESAGERWLQAEEDIVCNDKARWSQMPWDFLSFAERDSWTRLGWTPDQWDAAHPIPTTTAKTSTSTFGRRLEEDDFVEDEVEEGTEPGDWRLRDRDRRVQATPVVRTTTQTRTTTSTTAIPMTEYMCYQDLLEDQQDAVRTVGYTISTWRACKRPGCPWPPGIPTPNATCLDILDWTQRLLGMTWVDLTSSKRDALVMLGWDPVGTRWNVQDFPESYASLWNGLQQRQQEAAAFLGFNPQVWEKCESASPCIIRKERLEKHWSTIQWTSMKPPFQLRMRQLGYDEERWTNGEAPTIYKDYDELTPGQEVAVRLAGFVKDIWDDCPDTICEDRFEYVVRKYKGVAWDDMATAQKRAWMLLEFTPQLWAEGGMDNTPAKQKRWTELSLDQQIQAAFLGHSEGSWQGCDLGWKSPVMNETGPASQISTSPIRTVRGRMVIRRPFQEVSGNVYGAAVAKLPSSFMAIFERAVARALFCVNPPLSEDLSTYIANDGTPLCIKKDIFE
;
A
#
# COMPACT_ATOMS: atom_id res chain seq x y z
N SER A 1 -26.52 0.23 13.53
CA SER A 1 -26.40 -0.53 12.27
C SER A 1 -27.33 0.07 11.25
N SER A 2 -26.82 1.03 10.49
CA SER A 2 -27.54 1.74 9.43
C SER A 2 -26.56 1.89 8.29
N GLU A 3 -26.52 0.88 7.43
CA GLU A 3 -25.83 0.93 6.14
C GLU A 3 -26.63 1.87 5.23
N LEU A 4 -26.16 3.10 5.09
CA LEU A 4 -26.58 3.99 4.01
C LEU A 4 -25.70 3.66 2.80
N GLY A 5 -26.32 3.07 1.78
CA GLY A 5 -25.71 2.78 0.49
C GLY A 5 -25.29 4.05 -0.22
N SER A 6 -24.03 4.41 -0.04
CA SER A 6 -23.30 5.31 -0.93
C SER A 6 -22.84 4.48 -2.13
N GLU A 7 -23.64 4.40 -3.19
CA GLU A 7 -23.15 3.96 -4.51
C GLU A 7 -22.15 5.02 -5.00
N SER A 8 -20.87 4.75 -4.73
CA SER A 8 -19.78 5.65 -5.07
C SER A 8 -19.55 5.61 -6.58
N ALA A 9 -19.38 6.78 -7.21
CA ALA A 9 -18.90 6.89 -8.59
C ALA A 9 -17.48 6.31 -8.80
N GLY A 10 -16.84 5.80 -7.74
CA GLY A 10 -15.50 5.19 -7.76
C GLY A 10 -15.47 3.71 -8.16
N GLU A 11 -16.57 2.96 -8.02
CA GLU A 11 -16.57 1.50 -8.30
C GLU A 11 -16.73 1.14 -9.78
N ARG A 12 -17.09 2.10 -10.64
CA ARG A 12 -17.32 1.83 -12.08
C ARG A 12 -16.02 1.53 -12.86
N TRP A 13 -14.85 1.75 -12.26
CA TRP A 13 -13.56 1.54 -12.95
C TRP A 13 -13.02 0.11 -12.85
N LEU A 14 -13.51 -0.70 -11.90
CA LEU A 14 -13.04 -2.07 -11.67
C LEU A 14 -14.04 -3.15 -12.10
N GLN A 15 -15.18 -2.78 -12.69
CA GLN A 15 -16.03 -3.77 -13.35
C GLN A 15 -15.29 -4.31 -14.58
N ALA A 16 -15.12 -5.62 -14.58
CA ALA A 16 -14.37 -6.41 -15.54
C ALA A 16 -14.68 -6.03 -17.00
N GLU A 17 -13.72 -6.29 -17.89
CA GLU A 17 -13.76 -6.14 -19.36
C GLU A 17 -15.00 -6.73 -20.09
N GLU A 18 -15.95 -7.32 -19.36
CA GLU A 18 -17.17 -7.91 -19.90
C GLU A 18 -18.12 -6.78 -20.35
N ASP A 19 -18.15 -6.59 -21.67
CA ASP A 19 -19.04 -5.73 -22.44
C ASP A 19 -18.73 -4.22 -22.38
N ILE A 20 -17.49 -3.82 -22.71
CA ILE A 20 -17.25 -2.45 -23.21
C ILE A 20 -17.97 -2.28 -24.55
N VAL A 21 -19.27 -1.98 -24.49
CA VAL A 21 -20.08 -1.65 -25.67
C VAL A 21 -19.59 -0.33 -26.22
N CYS A 22 -19.07 -0.35 -27.45
CA CYS A 22 -18.69 0.87 -28.12
C CYS A 22 -19.93 1.75 -28.37
N ASN A 23 -20.14 2.75 -27.52
CA ASN A 23 -21.23 3.73 -27.67
C ASN A 23 -20.77 5.04 -28.33
N ASP A 24 -19.67 4.99 -29.10
CA ASP A 24 -19.10 6.13 -29.85
C ASP A 24 -20.18 6.84 -30.68
N LYS A 25 -21.00 6.05 -31.38
CA LYS A 25 -22.08 6.57 -32.21
C LYS A 25 -23.08 7.39 -31.43
N ALA A 26 -23.48 7.01 -30.21
CA ALA A 26 -24.48 7.78 -29.47
C ALA A 26 -23.90 9.06 -28.86
N ARG A 27 -22.61 9.06 -28.51
CA ARG A 27 -21.97 10.22 -27.89
C ARG A 27 -21.85 11.39 -28.85
N TRP A 28 -21.39 11.14 -30.07
CA TRP A 28 -21.11 12.19 -31.05
C TRP A 28 -22.12 12.26 -32.18
N SER A 29 -23.11 11.36 -32.25
CA SER A 29 -24.17 11.49 -33.26
C SER A 29 -24.83 12.85 -33.14
N GLN A 30 -25.00 13.51 -34.29
CA GLN A 30 -25.79 14.74 -34.37
C GLN A 30 -25.20 15.93 -33.60
N MET A 31 -23.91 15.91 -33.30
CA MET A 31 -23.21 17.02 -32.64
C MET A 31 -22.37 17.79 -33.65
N PRO A 32 -22.80 18.98 -34.10
CA PRO A 32 -22.01 19.81 -35.01
C PRO A 32 -20.68 20.23 -34.41
N TRP A 33 -19.70 20.50 -35.25
CA TRP A 33 -18.36 20.95 -34.85
C TRP A 33 -18.41 22.19 -33.96
N ASP A 34 -19.29 23.14 -34.28
CA ASP A 34 -19.45 24.38 -33.52
C ASP A 34 -20.01 24.17 -32.10
N PHE A 35 -20.65 23.02 -31.85
CA PHE A 35 -21.25 22.69 -30.56
C PHE A 35 -20.24 21.99 -29.63
N LEU A 36 -19.12 21.52 -30.17
CA LEU A 36 -18.01 21.02 -29.37
C LEU A 36 -17.42 22.14 -28.51
N SER A 37 -16.94 21.82 -27.31
CA SER A 37 -16.13 22.76 -26.55
C SER A 37 -14.82 23.09 -27.28
N PHE A 38 -14.16 24.18 -26.90
CA PHE A 38 -12.86 24.54 -27.49
C PHE A 38 -11.82 23.43 -27.32
N ALA A 39 -11.77 22.78 -26.16
CA ALA A 39 -10.86 21.67 -25.89
C ALA A 39 -11.17 20.42 -26.74
N GLU A 40 -12.45 20.11 -26.95
CA GLU A 40 -12.85 19.01 -27.83
C GLU A 40 -12.50 19.29 -29.28
N ARG A 41 -12.73 20.51 -29.80
CA ARG A 41 -12.32 20.90 -31.14
C ARG A 41 -10.80 20.79 -31.34
N ASP A 42 -10.00 21.35 -30.43
CA ASP A 42 -8.54 21.26 -30.52
C ASP A 42 -8.07 19.79 -30.51
N SER A 43 -8.68 18.96 -29.65
CA SER A 43 -8.39 17.53 -29.57
C SER A 43 -8.73 16.79 -30.86
N TRP A 44 -9.92 17.00 -31.42
CA TRP A 44 -10.31 16.39 -32.69
C TRP A 44 -9.44 16.89 -33.85
N THR A 45 -9.03 18.16 -33.85
CA THR A 45 -8.07 18.69 -34.82
C THR A 45 -6.70 18.04 -34.72
N ARG A 46 -6.17 17.76 -33.51
CA ARG A 46 -4.93 16.97 -33.33
C ARG A 46 -5.07 15.54 -33.83
N LEU A 47 -6.27 14.99 -33.72
CA LEU A 47 -6.65 13.72 -34.34
C LEU A 47 -6.92 13.86 -35.86
N GLY A 48 -6.63 15.00 -36.47
CA GLY A 48 -6.70 15.18 -37.92
C GLY A 48 -8.10 15.44 -38.48
N TRP A 49 -9.10 15.66 -37.64
CA TRP A 49 -10.43 16.07 -38.08
C TRP A 49 -10.46 17.55 -38.45
N THR A 50 -11.12 17.87 -39.56
CA THR A 50 -11.51 19.25 -39.92
C THR A 50 -12.99 19.48 -39.63
N PRO A 51 -13.45 20.75 -39.49
CA PRO A 51 -14.87 21.06 -39.30
C PRO A 51 -15.76 20.42 -40.37
N ASP A 52 -15.38 20.55 -41.66
CA ASP A 52 -16.15 20.00 -42.78
C ASP A 52 -16.23 18.47 -42.75
N GLN A 53 -15.14 17.78 -42.37
CA GLN A 53 -15.12 16.33 -42.24
C GLN A 53 -16.00 15.86 -41.09
N TRP A 54 -15.93 16.56 -39.96
CA TRP A 54 -16.73 16.25 -38.78
C TRP A 54 -18.22 16.41 -39.04
N ASP A 55 -18.65 17.57 -39.54
CA ASP A 55 -20.06 17.85 -39.80
C ASP A 55 -20.65 16.94 -40.88
N ALA A 56 -19.82 16.52 -41.86
CA ALA A 56 -20.23 15.50 -42.81
C ALA A 56 -20.47 14.15 -42.11
N ALA A 57 -19.58 13.75 -41.18
CA ALA A 57 -19.64 12.46 -40.48
C ALA A 57 -20.72 12.42 -39.39
N HIS A 58 -21.04 13.58 -38.82
CA HIS A 58 -21.99 13.78 -37.74
C HIS A 58 -23.09 14.77 -38.15
N PRO A 59 -23.84 14.50 -39.25
CA PRO A 59 -24.77 15.47 -39.80
C PRO A 59 -25.89 15.79 -38.81
N ILE A 60 -26.27 17.08 -38.77
CA ILE A 60 -27.47 17.52 -38.05
C ILE A 60 -28.66 16.71 -38.59
N PRO A 61 -29.50 16.13 -37.71
CA PRO A 61 -30.67 15.40 -38.14
C PRO A 61 -31.53 16.36 -38.96
N THR A 62 -31.64 16.09 -40.25
CA THR A 62 -32.46 16.91 -41.13
C THR A 62 -33.90 16.58 -40.76
N THR A 63 -34.52 17.40 -39.91
CA THR A 63 -35.93 17.30 -39.55
C THR A 63 -36.79 17.73 -40.73
N THR A 64 -36.73 16.99 -41.84
CA THR A 64 -37.49 17.28 -43.06
C THR A 64 -38.81 16.51 -43.12
N ALA A 65 -39.18 15.80 -42.05
CA ALA A 65 -40.57 15.39 -41.87
C ALA A 65 -41.38 16.59 -41.38
N LYS A 66 -41.89 17.40 -42.32
CA LYS A 66 -43.13 18.16 -42.09
C LYS A 66 -44.18 17.15 -41.68
N THR A 67 -44.33 16.93 -40.38
CA THR A 67 -45.47 16.18 -39.87
C THR A 67 -46.66 17.07 -40.14
N SER A 68 -47.47 16.69 -41.14
CA SER A 68 -48.76 17.31 -41.38
C SER A 68 -49.61 17.06 -40.13
N THR A 69 -49.57 17.99 -39.18
CA THR A 69 -50.48 18.01 -38.05
C THR A 69 -51.88 18.21 -38.63
N SER A 70 -52.67 17.14 -38.72
CA SER A 70 -54.11 17.31 -38.91
C SER A 70 -54.66 17.95 -37.64
N THR A 71 -54.95 19.24 -37.72
CA THR A 71 -55.62 20.02 -36.69
C THR A 71 -56.94 19.35 -36.32
N PHE A 72 -56.97 18.56 -35.25
CA PHE A 72 -58.20 18.26 -34.55
C PHE A 72 -58.39 19.38 -33.53
N GLY A 73 -59.24 20.35 -33.90
CA GLY A 73 -59.52 21.52 -33.08
C GLY A 73 -60.08 21.12 -31.72
N ARG A 74 -59.38 21.50 -30.65
CA ARG A 74 -60.00 21.83 -29.38
C ARG A 74 -59.46 23.19 -28.94
N ARG A 75 -60.33 24.18 -29.14
CA ARG A 75 -60.32 25.50 -28.53
C ARG A 75 -60.27 25.29 -27.01
N LEU A 76 -59.18 25.72 -26.39
CA LEU A 76 -59.14 25.99 -24.95
C LEU A 76 -58.98 27.49 -24.80
N GLU A 77 -59.85 28.02 -23.97
CA GLU A 77 -60.03 29.43 -23.65
C GLU A 77 -58.82 29.96 -22.88
N GLU A 78 -58.60 31.25 -23.07
CA GLU A 78 -57.68 32.09 -22.31
C GLU A 78 -58.14 32.10 -20.86
N ASP A 79 -57.27 31.69 -19.93
CA ASP A 79 -57.44 31.98 -18.51
C ASP A 79 -56.16 32.61 -17.98
N ASP A 80 -56.41 33.65 -17.19
CA ASP A 80 -55.52 34.72 -16.76
C ASP A 80 -54.29 34.27 -15.97
N PHE A 81 -53.16 34.89 -16.29
CA PHE A 81 -51.95 34.85 -15.46
C PHE A 81 -52.05 35.96 -14.41
N VAL A 82 -52.32 35.58 -13.16
CA VAL A 82 -52.18 36.44 -11.98
C VAL A 82 -50.74 36.35 -11.50
N GLU A 83 -50.07 37.50 -11.42
CA GLU A 83 -48.81 37.66 -10.69
C GLU A 83 -49.13 37.65 -9.18
N ASP A 84 -48.71 36.61 -8.47
CA ASP A 84 -48.67 36.61 -7.01
C ASP A 84 -47.20 36.65 -6.55
N GLU A 85 -46.82 37.80 -6.01
CA GLU A 85 -45.70 37.98 -5.08
C GLU A 85 -45.94 37.11 -3.84
N VAL A 86 -44.94 36.34 -3.40
CA VAL A 86 -44.96 35.79 -2.03
C VAL A 86 -43.61 35.94 -1.35
N GLU A 87 -43.74 36.66 -0.24
CA GLU A 87 -42.88 36.90 0.90
C GLU A 87 -42.00 35.74 1.40
N GLU A 88 -40.87 36.20 1.93
CA GLU A 88 -39.88 35.56 2.78
C GLU A 88 -40.51 35.11 4.11
N GLY A 89 -40.40 33.82 4.46
CA GLY A 89 -41.00 33.27 5.68
C GLY A 89 -40.25 32.04 6.20
N THR A 90 -39.81 32.14 7.45
CA THR A 90 -38.90 31.27 8.19
C THR A 90 -39.62 30.07 8.84
N GLU A 91 -38.85 28.99 9.07
CA GLU A 91 -38.99 27.90 10.07
C GLU A 91 -39.42 26.46 9.63
N PRO A 92 -38.87 25.41 10.31
CA PRO A 92 -38.86 24.04 9.81
C PRO A 92 -39.95 23.16 10.45
N GLY A 93 -40.78 22.54 9.60
CA GLY A 93 -41.87 21.65 10.00
C GLY A 93 -41.85 20.29 9.31
N ASP A 94 -41.68 19.26 10.13
CA ASP A 94 -42.07 17.85 10.03
C ASP A 94 -42.95 17.44 8.82
N TRP A 95 -42.37 16.72 7.85
CA TRP A 95 -43.08 16.09 6.74
C TRP A 95 -43.30 14.59 6.98
N ARG A 96 -44.44 14.26 7.58
CA ARG A 96 -44.98 12.90 7.59
C ARG A 96 -45.57 12.51 6.23
N LEU A 97 -45.05 11.39 5.74
CA LEU A 97 -45.64 10.42 4.81
C LEU A 97 -47.16 10.53 4.60
N ARG A 98 -47.57 10.76 3.35
CA ARG A 98 -48.86 10.31 2.82
C ARG A 98 -48.67 9.66 1.46
N ASP A 99 -48.72 8.34 1.49
CA ASP A 99 -49.03 7.48 0.36
C ASP A 99 -50.36 7.90 -0.28
N ARG A 100 -50.34 8.09 -1.60
CA ARG A 100 -51.55 8.11 -2.41
C ARG A 100 -51.30 7.32 -3.69
N ASP A 101 -51.56 6.03 -3.59
CA ASP A 101 -51.82 5.15 -4.72
C ASP A 101 -52.92 5.73 -5.61
N ARG A 102 -52.56 6.11 -6.84
CA ARG A 102 -53.51 6.35 -7.92
C ARG A 102 -53.02 5.65 -9.19
N ARG A 103 -53.26 4.35 -9.26
CA ARG A 103 -53.15 3.57 -10.50
C ARG A 103 -54.19 4.06 -11.50
N VAL A 104 -53.74 4.81 -12.51
CA VAL A 104 -54.47 4.99 -13.77
C VAL A 104 -53.90 3.96 -14.74
N GLN A 105 -54.68 2.91 -15.01
CA GLN A 105 -54.40 1.97 -16.09
C GLN A 105 -54.65 2.68 -17.43
N ALA A 106 -53.59 3.17 -18.07
CA ALA A 106 -53.61 3.55 -19.47
C ALA A 106 -53.12 2.35 -20.30
N THR A 107 -53.98 1.84 -21.17
CA THR A 107 -53.65 0.83 -22.18
C THR A 107 -52.61 1.37 -23.17
N PRO A 108 -51.49 0.68 -23.41
CA PRO A 108 -50.48 1.14 -24.37
C PRO A 108 -50.99 0.95 -25.80
N VAL A 109 -51.21 2.05 -26.51
CA VAL A 109 -51.37 2.04 -27.97
C VAL A 109 -49.99 1.84 -28.56
N VAL A 110 -49.73 0.65 -29.08
CA VAL A 110 -48.50 0.32 -29.84
C VAL A 110 -48.54 1.12 -31.15
N ARG A 111 -47.95 2.32 -31.12
CA ARG A 111 -47.63 3.07 -32.35
C ARG A 111 -46.36 2.49 -32.94
N THR A 112 -46.53 1.73 -34.03
CA THR A 112 -45.43 1.26 -34.87
C THR A 112 -44.80 2.47 -35.57
N THR A 113 -43.81 3.11 -34.93
CA THR A 113 -43.01 4.16 -35.57
C THR A 113 -42.00 3.50 -36.50
N THR A 114 -42.26 3.55 -37.81
CA THR A 114 -41.31 3.14 -38.83
C THR A 114 -40.13 4.13 -38.83
N GLN A 115 -39.04 3.79 -38.14
CA GLN A 115 -37.80 4.57 -38.20
C GLN A 115 -37.17 4.41 -39.58
N THR A 116 -37.22 5.46 -40.40
CA THR A 116 -36.42 5.54 -41.63
C THR A 116 -34.95 5.68 -41.24
N ARG A 117 -34.17 4.60 -41.40
CA ARG A 117 -32.70 4.64 -41.23
C ARG A 117 -32.08 5.34 -42.44
N THR A 118 -31.71 6.61 -42.27
CA THR A 118 -30.82 7.29 -43.21
C THR A 118 -29.40 6.84 -42.91
N THR A 119 -28.77 6.12 -43.84
CA THR A 119 -27.34 5.77 -43.75
C THR A 119 -26.53 6.82 -44.50
N THR A 120 -25.93 7.76 -43.79
CA THR A 120 -24.94 8.68 -44.35
C THR A 120 -23.58 7.96 -44.36
N SER A 121 -23.02 7.73 -45.55
CA SER A 121 -21.66 7.20 -45.70
C SER A 121 -20.73 8.38 -45.97
N THR A 122 -19.91 8.75 -45.00
CA THR A 122 -18.84 9.73 -45.20
C THR A 122 -17.55 9.08 -45.66
N THR A 123 -16.89 9.70 -46.61
CA THR A 123 -15.74 9.11 -47.33
C THR A 123 -14.38 9.53 -46.76
N ALA A 124 -14.32 10.41 -45.76
CA ALA A 124 -13.06 10.94 -45.23
C ALA A 124 -13.02 10.90 -43.70
N ILE A 125 -12.65 9.75 -43.14
CA ILE A 125 -12.28 9.60 -41.73
C ILE A 125 -10.75 9.78 -41.63
N PRO A 126 -10.22 10.58 -40.68
CA PRO A 126 -8.77 10.76 -40.52
C PRO A 126 -8.01 9.45 -40.26
N MET A 127 -6.74 9.37 -40.69
CA MET A 127 -5.91 8.16 -40.55
C MET A 127 -5.71 7.72 -39.10
N THR A 128 -5.67 8.68 -38.18
CA THR A 128 -5.54 8.48 -36.72
C THR A 128 -6.64 7.58 -36.15
N GLU A 129 -7.87 7.62 -36.69
CA GLU A 129 -8.96 6.75 -36.23
C GLU A 129 -8.70 5.27 -36.57
N TYR A 130 -7.83 5.01 -37.55
CA TYR A 130 -7.39 3.67 -37.92
C TYR A 130 -6.05 3.29 -37.27
N MET A 131 -5.51 4.10 -36.36
CA MET A 131 -4.25 3.80 -35.66
C MET A 131 -4.53 3.15 -34.30
N CYS A 132 -3.64 2.25 -33.88
CA CYS A 132 -3.68 1.77 -32.51
C CYS A 132 -3.24 2.89 -31.56
N TYR A 133 -3.71 2.85 -30.30
CA TYR A 133 -3.41 3.90 -29.33
C TYR A 133 -1.90 4.13 -29.17
N GLN A 134 -1.10 3.05 -29.14
CA GLN A 134 0.36 3.13 -29.01
C GLN A 134 1.08 3.68 -30.25
N ASP A 135 0.40 3.72 -31.40
CA ASP A 135 0.97 4.27 -32.63
C ASP A 135 0.70 5.78 -32.75
N LEU A 136 -0.21 6.32 -31.92
CA LEU A 136 -0.49 7.75 -31.84
C LEU A 136 0.67 8.50 -31.18
N LEU A 137 0.93 9.71 -31.64
CA LEU A 137 1.83 10.64 -30.97
C LEU A 137 1.30 11.00 -29.57
N GLU A 138 2.17 11.44 -28.66
CA GLU A 138 1.77 11.70 -27.27
C GLU A 138 0.67 12.78 -27.15
N ASP A 139 0.72 13.82 -27.96
CA ASP A 139 -0.31 14.86 -28.02
C ASP A 139 -1.64 14.35 -28.60
N GLN A 140 -1.59 13.39 -29.51
CA GLN A 140 -2.77 12.69 -30.02
C GLN A 140 -3.35 11.73 -28.97
N GLN A 141 -2.52 11.03 -28.20
CA GLN A 141 -2.96 10.20 -27.08
C GLN A 141 -3.69 11.04 -26.01
N ASP A 142 -3.17 12.22 -25.72
CA ASP A 142 -3.80 13.18 -24.82
C ASP A 142 -5.09 13.76 -25.40
N ALA A 143 -5.16 14.00 -26.71
CA ALA A 143 -6.38 14.36 -27.39
C ALA A 143 -7.46 13.27 -27.28
N VAL A 144 -7.08 11.99 -27.46
CA VAL A 144 -7.97 10.83 -27.25
C VAL A 144 -8.57 10.83 -25.84
N ARG A 145 -7.75 11.09 -24.81
CA ARG A 145 -8.22 11.19 -23.42
C ARG A 145 -9.13 12.40 -23.19
N THR A 146 -8.80 13.54 -23.80
CA THR A 146 -9.56 14.80 -23.66
C THR A 146 -10.97 14.64 -24.21
N VAL A 147 -11.13 13.94 -25.34
CA VAL A 147 -12.46 13.59 -25.87
C VAL A 147 -13.06 12.38 -25.16
N GLY A 148 -12.54 11.99 -23.99
CA GLY A 148 -13.14 11.01 -23.07
C GLY A 148 -13.03 9.55 -23.48
N TYR A 149 -12.05 9.18 -24.32
CA TYR A 149 -11.71 7.77 -24.51
C TYR A 149 -10.63 7.33 -23.52
N THR A 150 -10.84 6.17 -22.91
CA THR A 150 -9.76 5.36 -22.33
C THR A 150 -9.09 4.51 -23.42
N ILE A 151 -7.90 3.97 -23.13
CA ILE A 151 -7.21 3.02 -24.03
C ILE A 151 -8.13 1.85 -24.41
N SER A 152 -8.85 1.30 -23.43
CA SER A 152 -9.80 0.19 -23.64
C SER A 152 -10.93 0.59 -24.59
N THR A 153 -11.55 1.77 -24.37
CA THR A 153 -12.64 2.25 -25.24
C THR A 153 -12.15 2.63 -26.64
N TRP A 154 -10.95 3.21 -26.79
CA TRP A 154 -10.35 3.48 -28.09
C TRP A 154 -10.12 2.19 -28.89
N ARG A 155 -9.54 1.18 -28.23
CA ARG A 155 -9.34 -0.16 -28.81
C ARG A 155 -10.66 -0.83 -29.19
N ALA A 156 -11.69 -0.73 -28.34
CA ALA A 156 -13.00 -1.30 -28.62
C ALA A 156 -13.73 -0.59 -29.76
N CYS A 157 -13.62 0.75 -29.83
CA CYS A 157 -14.40 1.57 -30.75
C CYS A 157 -13.75 1.82 -32.10
N LYS A 158 -12.47 2.19 -32.11
CA LYS A 158 -11.79 2.71 -33.30
C LYS A 158 -11.06 1.61 -34.04
N ARG A 159 -10.29 0.79 -33.32
CA ARG A 159 -9.54 -0.32 -33.94
C ARG A 159 -9.50 -1.57 -33.05
N PRO A 160 -10.53 -2.45 -33.14
CA PRO A 160 -10.52 -3.75 -32.50
C PRO A 160 -9.28 -4.56 -32.92
N GLY A 161 -8.66 -5.24 -31.97
CA GLY A 161 -7.49 -6.10 -32.23
C GLY A 161 -6.12 -5.41 -32.05
N CYS A 162 -6.07 -4.12 -31.73
CA CYS A 162 -4.81 -3.49 -31.31
C CYS A 162 -4.26 -4.16 -30.04
N PRO A 163 -2.93 -4.37 -29.91
CA PRO A 163 -2.34 -4.80 -28.66
C PRO A 163 -2.42 -3.68 -27.61
N TRP A 164 -2.31 -4.04 -26.32
CA TRP A 164 -2.19 -3.04 -25.27
C TRP A 164 -0.84 -2.31 -25.38
N PRO A 165 -0.79 -0.97 -25.18
CA PRO A 165 0.46 -0.23 -25.26
C PRO A 165 1.53 -0.75 -24.29
N PRO A 166 2.78 -0.96 -24.75
CA PRO A 166 3.84 -1.43 -23.88
C PRO A 166 4.15 -0.40 -22.79
N GLY A 167 4.34 -0.86 -21.56
CA GLY A 167 4.72 0.01 -20.43
C GLY A 167 3.57 0.80 -19.80
N ILE A 168 2.35 0.72 -20.33
CA ILE A 168 1.14 1.24 -19.68
C ILE A 168 0.46 0.10 -18.90
N PRO A 169 0.12 0.27 -17.62
CA PRO A 169 -0.63 -0.71 -16.84
C PRO A 169 -1.93 -1.10 -17.55
N THR A 170 -2.25 -2.40 -17.59
CA THR A 170 -3.56 -2.87 -18.08
C THR A 170 -4.67 -2.53 -17.07
N PRO A 171 -5.96 -2.62 -17.44
CA PRO A 171 -7.05 -2.40 -16.49
C PRO A 171 -7.02 -3.36 -15.29
N ASN A 172 -6.41 -4.54 -15.47
CA ASN A 172 -6.24 -5.57 -14.43
C ASN A 172 -4.91 -5.44 -13.67
N ALA A 173 -4.11 -4.40 -13.93
CA ALA A 173 -2.87 -4.18 -13.21
C ALA A 173 -3.17 -3.88 -11.73
N THR A 174 -2.24 -4.25 -10.84
CA THR A 174 -2.42 -3.96 -9.43
C THR A 174 -2.39 -2.45 -9.20
N CYS A 175 -3.04 -1.97 -8.13
CA CYS A 175 -2.99 -0.55 -7.80
C CYS A 175 -1.54 -0.05 -7.68
N LEU A 176 -0.63 -0.87 -7.14
CA LEU A 176 0.79 -0.53 -7.00
C LEU A 176 1.50 -0.39 -8.35
N ASP A 177 1.15 -1.17 -9.37
CA ASP A 177 1.70 -1.03 -10.72
C ASP A 177 1.25 0.29 -11.37
N ILE A 178 -0.03 0.66 -11.15
CA ILE A 178 -0.57 1.93 -11.63
C ILE A 178 0.09 3.10 -10.89
N LEU A 179 0.32 2.97 -9.58
CA LEU A 179 1.04 3.97 -8.78
C LEU A 179 2.48 4.18 -9.29
N ASP A 180 3.22 3.11 -9.62
CA ASP A 180 4.57 3.25 -10.20
C ASP A 180 4.53 3.96 -11.55
N TRP A 181 3.57 3.61 -12.40
CA TRP A 181 3.44 4.24 -13.71
C TRP A 181 3.11 5.73 -13.58
N THR A 182 2.18 6.11 -12.71
CA THR A 182 1.87 7.54 -12.44
C THR A 182 3.05 8.28 -11.80
N GLN A 183 3.86 7.63 -10.96
CA GLN A 183 5.08 8.25 -10.42
C GLN A 183 6.14 8.51 -11.50
N ARG A 184 6.27 7.65 -12.52
CA ARG A 184 7.17 7.91 -13.65
C ARG A 184 6.77 9.16 -14.43
N LEU A 185 5.47 9.40 -14.59
CA LEU A 185 4.95 10.64 -15.19
C LEU A 185 5.41 11.87 -14.39
N LEU A 186 5.37 11.80 -13.05
CA LEU A 186 5.85 12.87 -12.17
C LEU A 186 7.39 13.02 -12.18
N GLY A 187 8.12 12.05 -12.73
CA GLY A 187 9.57 12.12 -12.93
C GLY A 187 10.01 12.74 -14.26
N MET A 188 9.10 13.02 -15.18
CA MET A 188 9.42 13.67 -16.46
C MET A 188 9.81 15.14 -16.25
N THR A 189 10.59 15.73 -17.17
CA THR A 189 10.85 17.17 -17.09
C THR A 189 9.63 17.96 -17.58
N TRP A 190 9.44 19.19 -17.09
CA TRP A 190 8.27 20.00 -17.45
C TRP A 190 8.15 20.27 -18.96
N VAL A 191 9.29 20.37 -19.65
CA VAL A 191 9.34 20.60 -21.10
C VAL A 191 8.98 19.37 -21.92
N ASP A 192 9.19 18.17 -21.37
CA ASP A 192 8.84 16.90 -22.03
C ASP A 192 7.35 16.58 -21.94
N LEU A 193 6.62 17.27 -21.06
CA LEU A 193 5.17 17.11 -20.96
C LEU A 193 4.47 17.76 -22.16
N THR A 194 3.33 17.22 -22.55
CA THR A 194 2.44 17.87 -23.53
C THR A 194 1.76 19.10 -22.92
N SER A 195 1.14 19.94 -23.76
CA SER A 195 0.35 21.07 -23.26
C SER A 195 -0.80 20.60 -22.36
N SER A 196 -1.55 19.57 -22.77
CA SER A 196 -2.69 19.07 -22.01
C SER A 196 -2.30 18.52 -20.64
N LYS A 197 -1.15 17.83 -20.53
CA LYS A 197 -0.61 17.37 -19.25
C LYS A 197 -0.21 18.53 -18.35
N ARG A 198 0.46 19.55 -18.90
CA ARG A 198 0.79 20.78 -18.14
C ARG A 198 -0.47 21.49 -17.66
N ASP A 199 -1.49 21.61 -18.50
CA ASP A 199 -2.76 22.26 -18.13
C ASP A 199 -3.45 21.49 -16.99
N ALA A 200 -3.49 20.15 -17.05
CA ALA A 200 -3.99 19.33 -15.96
C ALA A 200 -3.18 19.50 -14.66
N LEU A 201 -1.85 19.57 -14.75
CA LEU A 201 -0.99 19.84 -13.60
C LEU A 201 -1.21 21.24 -13.02
N VAL A 202 -1.42 22.26 -13.86
CA VAL A 202 -1.77 23.61 -13.40
C VAL A 202 -3.09 23.59 -12.63
N MET A 203 -4.08 22.82 -13.09
CA MET A 203 -5.34 22.63 -12.34
C MET A 203 -5.10 21.96 -10.97
N LEU A 204 -4.11 21.09 -10.86
CA LEU A 204 -3.66 20.51 -9.59
C LEU A 204 -2.79 21.46 -8.75
N GLY A 205 -2.59 22.71 -9.18
CA GLY A 205 -1.90 23.75 -8.40
C GLY A 205 -0.40 23.88 -8.68
N TRP A 206 0.11 23.22 -9.72
CA TRP A 206 1.46 23.51 -10.24
C TRP A 206 1.49 24.87 -10.93
N ASP A 207 2.67 25.51 -11.02
CA ASP A 207 2.79 26.77 -11.73
C ASP A 207 2.88 26.55 -13.25
N PRO A 208 2.30 27.43 -14.09
CA PRO A 208 2.30 27.26 -15.55
C PRO A 208 3.70 27.19 -16.19
N VAL A 209 4.72 27.71 -15.51
CA VAL A 209 6.11 27.77 -16.01
C VAL A 209 6.89 26.51 -15.60
N GLY A 210 6.38 25.69 -14.68
CA GLY A 210 7.05 24.50 -14.17
C GLY A 210 8.18 24.78 -13.19
N THR A 211 8.24 25.98 -12.61
CA THR A 211 9.25 26.37 -11.62
C THR A 211 9.21 25.46 -10.41
N ARG A 212 8.01 25.25 -9.84
CA ARG A 212 7.75 24.35 -8.71
C ARG A 212 8.00 22.89 -9.08
N TRP A 213 7.64 22.50 -10.31
CA TRP A 213 7.89 21.16 -10.84
C TRP A 213 9.38 20.80 -10.83
N ASN A 214 10.22 21.71 -11.35
CA ASN A 214 11.67 21.51 -11.43
C ASN A 214 12.35 21.41 -10.05
N VAL A 215 11.75 22.00 -9.01
CA VAL A 215 12.21 21.90 -7.63
C VAL A 215 11.41 20.89 -6.79
N GLN A 216 10.56 20.07 -7.42
CA GLN A 216 9.70 19.07 -6.76
C GLN A 216 8.92 19.62 -5.56
N ASP A 217 8.47 20.87 -5.66
CA ASP A 217 7.62 21.51 -4.66
C ASP A 217 6.15 21.16 -4.93
N PHE A 218 5.77 19.96 -4.47
CA PHE A 218 4.42 19.42 -4.67
C PHE A 218 3.34 20.38 -4.11
N PRO A 219 2.29 20.69 -4.88
CA PRO A 219 1.14 21.45 -4.41
C PRO A 219 0.38 20.72 -3.29
N GLU A 220 -0.33 21.46 -2.44
CA GLU A 220 -1.12 20.91 -1.32
C GLU A 220 -2.27 20.00 -1.77
N SER A 221 -2.71 20.10 -3.03
CA SER A 221 -3.68 19.18 -3.62
C SER A 221 -3.23 17.72 -3.48
N TYR A 222 -1.94 17.41 -3.63
CA TYR A 222 -1.38 16.05 -3.50
C TYR A 222 -1.41 15.52 -2.06
N ALA A 223 -1.65 16.38 -1.07
CA ALA A 223 -1.91 15.98 0.31
C ALA A 223 -3.41 15.86 0.62
N SER A 224 -4.29 16.28 -0.29
CA SER A 224 -5.74 16.17 -0.11
C SER A 224 -6.21 14.75 -0.43
N LEU A 225 -7.22 14.26 0.29
CA LEU A 225 -7.93 13.01 -0.08
C LEU A 225 -8.61 13.19 -1.43
N TRP A 226 -8.90 12.09 -2.15
CA TRP A 226 -9.55 12.19 -3.46
C TRP A 226 -10.86 12.96 -3.38
N ASN A 227 -11.68 12.65 -2.36
CA ASN A 227 -12.96 13.33 -2.10
C ASN A 227 -12.80 14.78 -1.61
N GLY A 228 -11.60 15.18 -1.18
CA GLY A 228 -11.28 16.55 -0.81
C GLY A 228 -10.84 17.41 -2.00
N LEU A 229 -10.57 16.81 -3.15
CA LEU A 229 -10.25 17.54 -4.38
C LEU A 229 -11.51 18.20 -4.95
N GLN A 230 -11.34 19.37 -5.58
CA GLN A 230 -12.40 19.96 -6.39
C GLN A 230 -12.69 19.07 -7.61
N GLN A 231 -13.91 19.09 -8.13
CA GLN A 231 -14.29 18.27 -9.29
C GLN A 231 -13.33 18.44 -10.48
N ARG A 232 -12.92 19.69 -10.79
CA ARG A 232 -11.94 19.96 -11.86
C ARG A 232 -10.55 19.37 -11.58
N GLN A 233 -10.15 19.30 -10.31
CA GLN A 233 -8.90 18.66 -9.89
C GLN A 233 -8.99 17.13 -10.03
N GLN A 234 -10.14 16.53 -9.68
CA GLN A 234 -10.36 15.10 -9.90
C GLN A 234 -10.32 14.76 -11.39
N GLU A 235 -10.95 15.56 -12.24
CA GLU A 235 -10.91 15.41 -13.71
C GLU A 235 -9.49 15.54 -14.25
N ALA A 236 -8.73 16.53 -13.77
CA ALA A 236 -7.32 16.71 -14.13
C ALA A 236 -6.44 15.54 -13.65
N ALA A 237 -6.64 15.05 -12.42
CA ALA A 237 -5.95 13.88 -11.90
C ALA A 237 -6.29 12.62 -12.72
N ALA A 238 -7.57 12.43 -13.06
CA ALA A 238 -8.03 11.34 -13.91
C ALA A 238 -7.41 11.38 -15.30
N PHE A 239 -7.29 12.57 -15.89
CA PHE A 239 -6.61 12.77 -17.18
C PHE A 239 -5.13 12.33 -17.14
N LEU A 240 -4.44 12.61 -16.04
CA LEU A 240 -3.06 12.16 -15.78
C LEU A 240 -2.97 10.67 -15.43
N GLY A 241 -4.12 9.99 -15.32
CA GLY A 241 -4.23 8.55 -15.06
C GLY A 241 -4.27 8.17 -13.59
N PHE A 242 -4.49 9.13 -12.69
CA PHE A 242 -4.84 8.83 -11.30
C PHE A 242 -6.29 8.38 -11.20
N ASN A 243 -6.56 7.47 -10.28
CA ASN A 243 -7.90 7.13 -9.82
C ASN A 243 -7.94 7.28 -8.28
N PRO A 244 -9.10 7.17 -7.62
CA PRO A 244 -9.18 7.34 -6.16
C PRO A 244 -8.19 6.46 -5.39
N GLN A 245 -8.07 5.19 -5.78
CA GLN A 245 -7.18 4.23 -5.12
C GLN A 245 -5.71 4.63 -5.25
N VAL A 246 -5.25 4.98 -6.46
CA VAL A 246 -3.85 5.35 -6.73
C VAL A 246 -3.51 6.70 -6.11
N TRP A 247 -4.47 7.64 -6.12
CA TRP A 247 -4.32 8.93 -5.45
C TRP A 247 -4.07 8.75 -3.95
N GLU A 248 -4.82 7.87 -3.32
CA GLU A 248 -4.69 7.47 -1.91
C GLU A 248 -3.59 6.41 -1.69
N LYS A 249 -2.61 6.34 -2.59
CA LYS A 249 -1.42 5.47 -2.48
C LYS A 249 -1.76 3.99 -2.26
N CYS A 250 -2.89 3.55 -2.80
CA CYS A 250 -3.40 2.19 -2.70
C CYS A 250 -3.74 1.76 -1.27
N GLU A 251 -4.13 2.69 -0.40
CA GLU A 251 -4.47 2.44 1.01
C GLU A 251 -5.46 1.29 1.17
N SER A 252 -6.57 1.33 0.44
CA SER A 252 -7.62 0.30 0.46
C SER A 252 -7.38 -0.89 -0.48
N ALA A 253 -6.47 -0.76 -1.44
CA ALA A 253 -6.27 -1.74 -2.52
C ALA A 253 -5.04 -2.63 -2.32
N SER A 254 -4.18 -2.36 -1.34
CA SER A 254 -2.94 -3.11 -1.12
C SER A 254 -2.60 -3.21 0.37
N PRO A 255 -2.12 -4.37 0.86
CA PRO A 255 -1.73 -4.54 2.26
C PRO A 255 -0.73 -3.47 2.73
N CYS A 256 -0.93 -2.94 3.93
CA CYS A 256 -0.10 -1.86 4.49
C CYS A 256 1.39 -2.21 4.47
N ILE A 257 1.76 -3.43 4.89
CA ILE A 257 3.16 -3.87 4.93
C ILE A 257 3.84 -3.87 3.55
N ILE A 258 3.14 -4.24 2.48
CA ILE A 258 3.69 -4.19 1.12
C ILE A 258 3.95 -2.74 0.71
N ARG A 259 3.00 -1.83 1.01
CA ARG A 259 3.17 -0.40 0.74
C ARG A 259 4.32 0.20 1.55
N LYS A 260 4.43 -0.17 2.83
CA LYS A 260 5.52 0.26 3.71
C LYS A 260 6.88 -0.18 3.18
N GLU A 261 7.04 -1.47 2.83
CA GLU A 261 8.30 -1.99 2.29
C GLU A 261 8.74 -1.25 1.02
N ARG A 262 7.78 -0.96 0.13
CA ARG A 262 8.04 -0.16 -1.08
C ARG A 262 8.48 1.26 -0.75
N LEU A 263 7.79 1.91 0.18
CA LEU A 263 8.08 3.29 0.58
C LEU A 263 9.46 3.40 1.25
N GLU A 264 9.79 2.49 2.15
CA GLU A 264 11.12 2.44 2.78
C GLU A 264 12.23 2.20 1.75
N LYS A 265 12.00 1.28 0.79
CA LYS A 265 12.94 1.04 -0.30
C LYS A 265 13.15 2.27 -1.17
N HIS A 266 12.10 3.06 -1.41
CA HIS A 266 12.23 4.32 -2.12
C HIS A 266 13.09 5.30 -1.33
N TRP A 267 12.75 5.53 -0.05
CA TRP A 267 13.45 6.49 0.79
C TRP A 267 14.90 6.12 1.10
N SER A 268 15.23 4.84 1.22
CA SER A 268 16.61 4.40 1.46
C SER A 268 17.57 4.71 0.30
N THR A 269 17.04 4.97 -0.90
CA THR A 269 17.84 5.36 -2.07
C THR A 269 18.07 6.86 -2.18
N ILE A 270 17.34 7.68 -1.41
CA ILE A 270 17.38 9.13 -1.51
C ILE A 270 18.36 9.69 -0.48
N GLN A 271 19.34 10.45 -0.96
CA GLN A 271 20.27 11.19 -0.11
C GLN A 271 19.65 12.53 0.29
N TRP A 272 19.92 13.01 1.51
CA TRP A 272 19.38 14.30 1.96
C TRP A 272 19.77 15.45 1.02
N THR A 273 21.02 15.45 0.55
CA THR A 273 21.58 16.46 -0.36
C THR A 273 21.00 16.39 -1.77
N SER A 274 20.39 15.26 -2.18
CA SER A 274 19.70 15.16 -3.46
C SER A 274 18.25 15.64 -3.40
N MET A 275 17.67 15.79 -2.19
CA MET A 275 16.36 16.39 -2.02
C MET A 275 16.37 17.88 -2.36
N LYS A 276 15.30 18.36 -2.98
CA LYS A 276 15.15 19.78 -3.29
C LYS A 276 14.79 20.58 -2.02
N PRO A 277 15.22 21.85 -1.90
CA PRO A 277 15.00 22.65 -0.68
C PRO A 277 13.54 22.73 -0.18
N PRO A 278 12.52 22.86 -1.05
CA PRO A 278 11.12 22.86 -0.60
C PRO A 278 10.72 21.54 0.08
N PHE A 279 11.20 20.42 -0.44
CA PHE A 279 10.95 19.10 0.16
C PHE A 279 11.71 18.93 1.47
N GLN A 280 12.98 19.36 1.55
CA GLN A 280 13.74 19.38 2.80
C GLN A 280 13.03 20.17 3.90
N LEU A 281 12.39 21.30 3.55
CA LEU A 281 11.61 22.09 4.51
C LEU A 281 10.43 21.29 5.08
N ARG A 282 9.73 20.51 4.24
CA ARG A 282 8.65 19.62 4.69
C ARG A 282 9.18 18.51 5.60
N MET A 283 10.33 17.91 5.27
CA MET A 283 10.96 16.90 6.12
C MET A 283 11.41 17.48 7.47
N ARG A 284 11.87 18.73 7.51
CA ARG A 284 12.16 19.46 8.75
C ARG A 284 10.91 19.70 9.61
N GLN A 285 9.74 19.91 9.01
CA GLN A 285 8.46 20.02 9.76
C GLN A 285 8.10 18.70 10.46
N LEU A 286 8.52 17.57 9.88
CA LEU A 286 8.40 16.26 10.51
C LEU A 286 9.51 16.01 11.55
N GLY A 287 10.50 16.89 11.68
CA GLY A 287 11.59 16.75 12.64
C GLY A 287 12.80 15.99 12.12
N TYR A 288 12.94 15.84 10.80
CA TYR A 288 14.17 15.36 10.16
C TYR A 288 15.15 16.50 9.89
N ASP A 289 16.43 16.19 10.02
CA ASP A 289 17.55 16.99 9.54
C ASP A 289 18.50 16.10 8.71
N GLU A 290 19.57 16.68 8.19
CA GLU A 290 20.54 15.97 7.36
C GLU A 290 21.22 14.81 8.10
N GLU A 291 21.58 15.03 9.37
CA GLU A 291 22.26 14.04 10.19
C GLU A 291 21.35 12.86 10.48
N ARG A 292 20.11 13.12 10.90
CA ARG A 292 19.09 12.10 11.17
C ARG A 292 18.77 11.29 9.94
N TRP A 293 18.54 11.96 8.81
CA TRP A 293 18.24 11.28 7.56
C TRP A 293 19.39 10.35 7.15
N THR A 294 20.61 10.87 7.13
CA THR A 294 21.81 10.13 6.71
C THR A 294 22.10 8.95 7.66
N ASN A 295 21.85 9.14 8.95
CA ASN A 295 22.04 8.09 9.96
C ASN A 295 20.88 7.09 10.00
N GLY A 296 19.79 7.32 9.27
CA GLY A 296 18.57 6.52 9.33
C GLY A 296 17.82 6.65 10.67
N GLU A 297 17.97 7.76 11.37
CA GLU A 297 17.27 8.03 12.62
C GLU A 297 15.80 8.41 12.36
N ALA A 298 14.95 8.05 13.33
CA ALA A 298 13.58 8.53 13.38
C ALA A 298 13.52 10.07 13.52
N PRO A 299 12.41 10.70 13.08
CA PRO A 299 12.21 12.12 13.30
C PRO A 299 12.23 12.46 14.80
N THR A 300 12.61 13.70 15.15
CA THR A 300 12.54 14.17 16.55
C THR A 300 11.13 14.14 17.14
N ILE A 301 10.12 14.24 16.27
CA ILE A 301 8.71 14.27 16.63
C ILE A 301 8.13 12.90 16.26
N TYR A 302 8.08 11.98 17.21
CA TYR A 302 7.30 10.76 17.07
C TYR A 302 5.91 11.02 17.65
N LYS A 303 4.92 11.04 16.77
CA LYS A 303 3.51 11.31 17.06
C LYS A 303 2.68 10.35 16.23
N ASP A 304 1.59 9.87 16.80
CA ASP A 304 0.57 9.16 16.03
C ASP A 304 0.02 10.09 14.94
N TYR A 305 -0.46 9.53 13.83
CA TYR A 305 -0.94 10.33 12.70
C TYR A 305 -2.00 11.36 13.11
N ASP A 306 -2.91 10.98 14.01
CA ASP A 306 -3.99 11.83 14.51
C ASP A 306 -3.52 12.97 15.43
N GLU A 307 -2.25 12.96 15.87
CA GLU A 307 -1.63 14.01 16.70
C GLU A 307 -0.79 15.01 15.89
N LEU A 308 -0.68 14.77 14.58
CA LEU A 308 0.03 15.65 13.66
C LEU A 308 -0.72 16.99 13.52
N THR A 309 0.05 18.07 13.36
CA THR A 309 -0.55 19.35 12.94
C THR A 309 -0.94 19.28 11.46
N PRO A 310 -1.87 20.12 10.97
CA PRO A 310 -2.25 20.11 9.55
C PRO A 310 -1.05 20.26 8.59
N GLY A 311 -0.04 21.06 8.96
CA GLY A 311 1.19 21.19 8.18
C GLY A 311 2.06 19.93 8.17
N GLN A 312 2.07 19.18 9.27
CA GLN A 312 2.76 17.89 9.37
C GLN A 312 2.01 16.81 8.59
N GLU A 313 0.68 16.74 8.68
CA GLU A 313 -0.12 15.81 7.86
C GLU A 313 0.16 16.00 6.36
N VAL A 314 0.18 17.26 5.91
CA VAL A 314 0.56 17.59 4.52
C VAL A 314 1.97 17.08 4.21
N ALA A 315 2.95 17.32 5.08
CA ALA A 315 4.31 16.85 4.86
C ALA A 315 4.41 15.31 4.83
N VAL A 316 3.72 14.60 5.73
CA VAL A 316 3.65 13.12 5.76
C VAL A 316 3.06 12.59 4.45
N ARG A 317 1.94 13.15 3.98
CA ARG A 317 1.29 12.70 2.74
C ARG A 317 2.10 13.02 1.49
N LEU A 318 2.76 14.18 1.43
CA LEU A 318 3.67 14.53 0.35
C LEU A 318 4.91 13.62 0.34
N ALA A 319 5.35 13.14 1.50
CA ALA A 319 6.38 12.11 1.64
C ALA A 319 5.86 10.69 1.31
N GLY A 320 4.62 10.55 0.84
CA GLY A 320 4.04 9.28 0.39
C GLY A 320 3.54 8.37 1.50
N PHE A 321 3.62 8.81 2.76
CA PHE A 321 3.02 8.10 3.89
C PHE A 321 1.50 8.37 3.90
N VAL A 322 0.74 7.31 4.11
CA VAL A 322 -0.67 7.38 4.52
C VAL A 322 -0.75 6.99 6.00
N LYS A 323 -1.93 7.21 6.62
CA LYS A 323 -2.12 7.06 8.07
C LYS A 323 -1.59 5.73 8.59
N ASP A 324 -2.03 4.63 7.98
CA ASP A 324 -1.66 3.31 8.46
C ASP A 324 -0.16 3.01 8.33
N ILE A 325 0.54 3.46 7.28
CA ILE A 325 2.00 3.30 7.15
C ILE A 325 2.74 4.14 8.19
N TRP A 326 2.26 5.37 8.45
CA TRP A 326 2.85 6.26 9.44
C TRP A 326 2.80 5.65 10.85
N ASP A 327 1.67 5.04 11.20
CA ASP A 327 1.44 4.37 12.49
C ASP A 327 1.97 2.92 12.54
N ASP A 328 2.91 2.56 11.65
CA ASP A 328 3.54 1.24 11.57
C ASP A 328 2.57 0.06 11.35
N CYS A 329 1.59 0.26 10.47
CA CYS A 329 0.63 -0.74 10.01
C CYS A 329 -0.10 -1.47 11.17
N PRO A 330 -0.80 -0.74 12.06
CA PRO A 330 -1.33 -1.29 13.30
C PRO A 330 -2.36 -2.41 13.07
N ASP A 331 -3.16 -2.29 12.00
CA ASP A 331 -4.21 -3.22 11.60
C ASP A 331 -3.69 -4.47 10.88
N THR A 332 -2.41 -4.51 10.53
CA THR A 332 -1.85 -5.71 9.91
C THR A 332 -1.75 -6.83 10.95
N ILE A 333 -2.14 -8.04 10.54
CA ILE A 333 -1.98 -9.24 11.39
C ILE A 333 -0.53 -9.36 11.86
N CYS A 334 -0.34 -9.89 13.06
CA CYS A 334 0.98 -9.88 13.67
C CYS A 334 2.01 -10.62 12.83
N GLU A 335 1.62 -11.76 12.26
CA GLU A 335 2.48 -12.66 11.48
C GLU A 335 3.13 -11.92 10.32
N ASP A 336 2.36 -11.17 9.54
CA ASP A 336 2.86 -10.40 8.41
C ASP A 336 3.85 -9.29 8.84
N ARG A 337 3.59 -8.64 9.99
CA ARG A 337 4.52 -7.65 10.56
C ARG A 337 5.83 -8.30 10.98
N PHE A 338 5.76 -9.45 11.65
CA PHE A 338 6.95 -10.21 12.05
C PHE A 338 7.75 -10.68 10.83
N GLU A 339 7.08 -11.27 9.84
CA GLU A 339 7.71 -11.70 8.59
C GLU A 339 8.39 -10.55 7.85
N TYR A 340 7.77 -9.37 7.85
CA TYR A 340 8.36 -8.17 7.26
C TYR A 340 9.66 -7.77 7.97
N VAL A 341 9.71 -7.76 9.31
CA VAL A 341 10.95 -7.44 10.03
C VAL A 341 12.03 -8.49 9.76
N VAL A 342 11.66 -9.78 9.77
CA VAL A 342 12.59 -10.87 9.40
C VAL A 342 13.14 -10.65 8.00
N ARG A 343 12.28 -10.35 7.01
CA ARG A 343 12.68 -10.12 5.61
C ARG A 343 13.57 -8.90 5.47
N LYS A 344 13.24 -7.79 6.14
CA LYS A 344 13.97 -6.52 6.10
C LYS A 344 15.44 -6.68 6.50
N TYR A 345 15.72 -7.53 7.49
CA TYR A 345 17.08 -7.75 7.99
C TYR A 345 17.72 -9.05 7.48
N LYS A 346 17.00 -9.89 6.73
CA LYS A 346 17.51 -11.15 6.21
C LYS A 346 18.63 -10.90 5.20
N GLY A 347 19.84 -11.35 5.55
CA GLY A 347 21.02 -11.24 4.68
C GLY A 347 21.62 -9.84 4.60
N VAL A 348 21.15 -8.89 5.42
CA VAL A 348 21.78 -7.57 5.55
C VAL A 348 23.05 -7.74 6.39
N ALA A 349 24.21 -7.39 5.81
CA ALA A 349 25.46 -7.39 6.57
C ALA A 349 25.44 -6.29 7.62
N TRP A 350 26.13 -6.50 8.75
CA TRP A 350 26.19 -5.50 9.82
C TRP A 350 26.64 -4.13 9.28
N ASP A 351 27.66 -4.10 8.43
CA ASP A 351 28.24 -2.87 7.89
C ASP A 351 27.31 -2.12 6.92
N ASP A 352 26.39 -2.82 6.26
CA ASP A 352 25.42 -2.23 5.33
C ASP A 352 24.25 -1.54 6.04
N MET A 353 24.09 -1.76 7.36
CA MET A 353 23.04 -1.11 8.13
C MET A 353 23.31 0.37 8.37
N ALA A 354 22.24 1.16 8.47
CA ALA A 354 22.29 2.54 8.89
C ALA A 354 22.84 2.67 10.33
N THR A 355 23.51 3.78 10.64
CA THR A 355 24.12 4.02 11.96
C THR A 355 23.11 3.94 13.11
N ALA A 356 21.88 4.41 12.90
CA ALA A 356 20.80 4.29 13.87
C ALA A 356 20.36 2.84 14.11
N GLN A 357 20.26 2.04 13.04
CA GLN A 357 19.93 0.61 13.14
C GLN A 357 21.00 -0.17 13.90
N LYS A 358 22.29 0.08 13.62
CA LYS A 358 23.41 -0.49 14.38
C LYS A 358 23.30 -0.15 15.87
N ARG A 359 23.03 1.12 16.20
CA ARG A 359 22.85 1.57 17.59
C ARG A 359 21.67 0.89 18.28
N ALA A 360 20.53 0.78 17.60
CA ALA A 360 19.35 0.10 18.11
C ALA A 360 19.63 -1.38 18.39
N TRP A 361 20.27 -2.08 17.46
CA TRP A 361 20.68 -3.47 17.64
C TRP A 361 21.70 -3.64 18.78
N MET A 362 22.68 -2.75 18.91
CA MET A 362 23.64 -2.78 20.03
C MET A 362 22.96 -2.61 21.40
N LEU A 363 21.94 -1.75 21.51
CA LEU A 363 21.15 -1.59 22.73
C LEU A 363 20.31 -2.84 23.06
N LEU A 364 19.98 -3.63 22.04
CA LEU A 364 19.40 -4.97 22.15
C LEU A 364 20.46 -6.07 22.31
N GLU A 365 21.67 -5.73 22.77
CA GLU A 365 22.75 -6.67 23.09
C GLU A 365 23.28 -7.46 21.87
N PHE A 366 23.06 -6.97 20.64
CA PHE A 366 23.69 -7.52 19.44
C PHE A 366 25.11 -6.97 19.27
N THR A 367 26.01 -7.83 18.78
CA THR A 367 27.35 -7.44 18.33
C THR A 367 27.54 -7.81 16.86
N PRO A 368 28.50 -7.18 16.15
CA PRO A 368 28.81 -7.57 14.77
C PRO A 368 29.11 -9.06 14.62
N GLN A 369 29.75 -9.68 15.63
CA GLN A 369 30.07 -11.10 15.64
C GLN A 369 28.82 -11.97 15.76
N LEU A 370 27.92 -11.66 16.71
CA LEU A 370 26.66 -12.39 16.87
C LEU A 370 25.77 -12.27 15.63
N TRP A 371 25.75 -11.08 15.02
CA TRP A 371 25.02 -10.86 13.78
C TRP A 371 25.57 -11.70 12.62
N ALA A 372 26.90 -11.83 12.50
CA ALA A 372 27.52 -12.67 11.48
C ALA A 372 27.24 -14.18 11.69
N GLU A 373 27.06 -14.63 12.95
CA GLU A 373 26.84 -16.04 13.29
C GLU A 373 25.39 -16.51 13.05
N GLY A 374 24.40 -15.63 13.17
CA GLY A 374 23.01 -16.02 12.85
C GLY A 374 21.99 -14.88 12.80
N GLY A 375 22.44 -13.67 12.47
CA GLY A 375 21.58 -12.51 12.23
C GLY A 375 20.73 -12.16 13.44
N MET A 376 19.43 -11.97 13.21
CA MET A 376 18.47 -11.48 14.20
C MET A 376 18.16 -12.49 15.32
N ASP A 377 18.35 -13.79 15.12
CA ASP A 377 17.83 -14.82 16.03
C ASP A 377 18.79 -15.16 17.18
N ASN A 378 20.05 -14.74 17.10
CA ASN A 378 21.14 -15.23 17.94
C ASN A 378 21.50 -14.34 19.13
N THR A 379 20.53 -13.75 19.85
CA THR A 379 20.84 -12.89 21.01
C THR A 379 20.07 -13.17 22.30
N PRO A 380 20.67 -12.81 23.47
CA PRO A 380 19.97 -12.88 24.75
C PRO A 380 18.74 -11.98 24.82
N ALA A 381 18.74 -10.81 24.17
CA ALA A 381 17.59 -9.92 24.19
C ALA A 381 16.34 -10.57 23.56
N LYS A 382 16.49 -11.31 22.46
CA LYS A 382 15.38 -12.08 21.87
C LYS A 382 14.87 -13.22 22.76
N GLN A 383 15.55 -13.54 23.86
CA GLN A 383 15.07 -14.47 24.88
C GLN A 383 14.21 -13.78 25.97
N LYS A 384 14.20 -12.44 26.02
CA LYS A 384 13.39 -11.64 26.95
C LYS A 384 11.99 -11.40 26.36
N ARG A 385 10.96 -11.34 27.22
CA ARG A 385 9.65 -10.76 26.84
C ARG A 385 9.80 -9.31 26.45
N TRP A 386 8.83 -8.80 25.69
CA TRP A 386 8.67 -7.36 25.52
C TRP A 386 8.66 -6.62 26.87
N THR A 387 7.89 -7.12 27.84
CA THR A 387 7.80 -6.56 29.20
C THR A 387 9.04 -6.75 30.07
N GLU A 388 10.00 -7.58 29.65
CA GLU A 388 11.30 -7.79 30.31
C GLU A 388 12.40 -6.91 29.70
N LEU A 389 12.15 -6.31 28.52
CA LEU A 389 13.02 -5.28 27.96
C LEU A 389 12.95 -4.01 28.81
N SER A 390 14.08 -3.30 28.93
CA SER A 390 14.04 -1.94 29.47
C SER A 390 13.22 -1.02 28.54
N LEU A 391 12.75 0.12 29.05
CA LEU A 391 12.02 1.10 28.24
C LEU A 391 12.84 1.50 26.99
N ASP A 392 14.15 1.75 27.17
CA ASP A 392 15.04 2.07 26.05
C ASP A 392 15.11 0.93 25.03
N GLN A 393 15.18 -0.33 25.49
CA GLN A 393 15.18 -1.51 24.62
C GLN A 393 13.84 -1.66 23.86
N GLN A 394 12.70 -1.37 24.50
CA GLN A 394 11.40 -1.38 23.82
C GLN A 394 11.33 -0.30 22.74
N ILE A 395 11.82 0.92 23.02
CA ILE A 395 11.88 2.01 22.04
C ILE A 395 12.78 1.63 20.86
N GLN A 396 13.95 1.02 21.11
CA GLN A 396 14.83 0.57 20.03
C GLN A 396 14.24 -0.60 19.23
N ALA A 397 13.55 -1.53 19.89
CA ALA A 397 12.85 -2.61 19.20
C ALA A 397 11.72 -2.07 18.32
N ALA A 398 10.94 -1.10 18.82
CA ALA A 398 9.91 -0.39 18.05
C ALA A 398 10.50 0.34 16.84
N PHE A 399 11.61 1.05 17.03
CA PHE A 399 12.35 1.69 15.93
C PHE A 399 12.79 0.70 14.84
N LEU A 400 13.14 -0.54 15.21
CA LEU A 400 13.49 -1.60 14.26
C LEU A 400 12.26 -2.24 13.58
N GLY A 401 11.05 -1.84 13.94
CA GLY A 401 9.78 -2.35 13.41
C GLY A 401 9.13 -3.45 14.25
N HIS A 402 9.62 -3.70 15.48
CA HIS A 402 8.99 -4.65 16.38
C HIS A 402 7.94 -4.00 17.27
N SER A 403 6.73 -4.53 17.28
CA SER A 403 5.73 -4.34 18.33
C SER A 403 5.82 -5.42 19.42
N GLU A 404 5.09 -5.24 20.53
CA GLU A 404 4.93 -6.25 21.59
C GLU A 404 4.53 -7.63 21.02
N GLY A 405 3.58 -7.66 20.09
CA GLY A 405 3.16 -8.91 19.45
C GLY A 405 4.24 -9.52 18.56
N SER A 406 4.94 -8.70 17.76
CA SER A 406 5.94 -9.22 16.82
C SER A 406 7.29 -9.56 17.47
N TRP A 407 7.58 -9.08 18.68
CA TRP A 407 8.92 -9.23 19.29
C TRP A 407 9.34 -10.70 19.42
N GLN A 408 8.40 -11.57 19.80
CA GLN A 408 8.59 -13.02 19.98
C GLN A 408 7.86 -13.86 18.93
N GLY A 409 7.62 -13.31 17.72
CA GLY A 409 6.99 -14.06 16.64
C GLY A 409 5.50 -14.32 16.84
N CYS A 410 4.76 -13.35 17.39
CA CYS A 410 3.30 -13.34 17.44
C CYS A 410 2.64 -14.36 18.39
N ASP A 411 3.44 -14.99 19.25
CA ASP A 411 2.90 -15.80 20.34
C ASP A 411 2.40 -14.90 21.50
N LEU A 412 1.22 -14.28 21.31
CA LEU A 412 0.55 -13.52 22.37
C LEU A 412 0.16 -14.39 23.58
N GLY A 413 0.13 -15.72 23.39
CA GLY A 413 -0.08 -16.72 24.44
C GLY A 413 1.18 -17.09 25.21
N TRP A 414 2.32 -16.47 24.89
CA TRP A 414 3.61 -16.80 25.47
C TRP A 414 3.64 -16.49 26.97
N LYS A 415 3.33 -17.50 27.77
CA LYS A 415 3.73 -17.51 29.17
C LYS A 415 5.18 -17.96 29.20
N SER A 416 6.13 -17.01 29.40
CA SER A 416 7.43 -17.30 30.08
C SER A 416 7.13 -18.40 31.08
N PRO A 417 7.86 -19.52 31.02
CA PRO A 417 7.75 -20.52 32.05
C PRO A 417 7.90 -19.74 33.35
N VAL A 418 6.83 -19.67 34.14
CA VAL A 418 6.96 -19.16 35.49
C VAL A 418 8.07 -20.03 36.06
N MET A 419 9.18 -19.43 36.49
CA MET A 419 10.11 -20.09 37.39
C MET A 419 9.38 -20.33 38.72
N ASN A 420 8.25 -21.02 38.68
CA ASN A 420 7.60 -21.58 39.82
C ASN A 420 8.34 -22.89 40.04
N GLU A 421 9.28 -22.83 40.98
CA GLU A 421 10.03 -23.95 41.54
C GLU A 421 9.12 -25.05 42.14
N THR A 422 7.80 -25.05 41.93
CA THR A 422 6.86 -25.89 42.68
C THR A 422 5.56 -26.34 41.96
N GLY A 423 5.31 -26.07 40.67
CA GLY A 423 4.02 -26.40 40.01
C GLY A 423 4.02 -27.61 39.05
N PRO A 424 3.00 -28.51 39.09
CA PRO A 424 2.95 -29.73 38.27
C PRO A 424 2.67 -29.45 36.78
N ALA A 425 3.50 -30.03 35.93
CA ALA A 425 3.47 -29.95 34.47
C ALA A 425 2.20 -30.59 33.88
N SER A 426 1.31 -29.83 33.24
CA SER A 426 0.26 -30.40 32.38
C SER A 426 -0.32 -29.40 31.39
N GLN A 427 0.25 -29.37 30.19
CA GLN A 427 -0.42 -29.59 28.90
C GLN A 427 0.40 -28.94 27.78
N ILE A 428 1.07 -29.80 27.03
CA ILE A 428 1.99 -29.45 25.96
C ILE A 428 1.19 -29.44 24.66
N SER A 429 1.09 -28.28 24.00
CA SER A 429 0.54 -28.14 22.66
C SER A 429 1.33 -28.97 21.65
N THR A 430 0.60 -29.66 20.75
CA THR A 430 1.11 -30.63 19.77
C THR A 430 1.38 -30.04 18.38
N SER A 431 1.47 -28.71 18.24
CA SER A 431 1.78 -28.09 16.94
C SER A 431 3.21 -28.47 16.45
N PRO A 432 3.35 -28.92 15.19
CA PRO A 432 4.64 -29.31 14.61
C PRO A 432 5.57 -28.13 14.26
N ILE A 433 5.15 -26.89 14.51
CA ILE A 433 5.91 -25.66 14.22
C ILE A 433 6.46 -24.99 15.50
N ARG A 434 6.46 -25.70 16.65
CA ARG A 434 6.91 -25.12 17.91
C ARG A 434 8.44 -25.01 18.00
N THR A 435 8.91 -23.93 18.59
CA THR A 435 10.30 -23.76 19.03
C THR A 435 10.60 -24.70 20.21
N VAL A 436 11.67 -25.50 20.11
CA VAL A 436 12.12 -26.43 21.16
C VAL A 436 13.42 -25.89 21.76
N ARG A 437 13.45 -25.67 23.08
CA ARG A 437 14.72 -25.44 23.78
C ARG A 437 15.37 -26.79 24.09
N GLY A 438 16.60 -27.00 23.63
CA GLY A 438 17.36 -28.22 23.89
C GLY A 438 17.94 -28.23 25.31
N ARG A 439 17.64 -29.28 26.08
CA ARG A 439 18.21 -29.58 27.40
C ARG A 439 19.14 -30.78 27.26
N MET A 440 20.36 -30.67 27.79
CA MET A 440 21.28 -31.79 27.93
C MET A 440 20.77 -32.76 29.01
N VAL A 441 20.65 -34.05 28.69
CA VAL A 441 20.25 -35.11 29.63
C VAL A 441 21.40 -36.10 29.77
N ILE A 442 21.97 -36.13 30.97
CA ILE A 442 22.98 -37.12 31.37
C ILE A 442 22.22 -38.39 31.78
N ARG A 443 22.29 -39.46 30.99
CA ARG A 443 21.55 -40.73 31.22
C ARG A 443 22.30 -41.72 32.13
N ARG A 444 23.10 -41.20 33.04
CA ARG A 444 23.81 -42.00 34.04
C ARG A 444 23.08 -41.79 35.37
N PRO A 445 22.74 -42.84 36.14
CA PRO A 445 22.18 -42.67 37.49
C PRO A 445 23.01 -41.67 38.30
N PHE A 446 22.35 -40.84 39.12
CA PHE A 446 23.02 -39.79 39.89
C PHE A 446 24.22 -40.33 40.70
N GLN A 447 24.13 -41.56 41.19
CA GLN A 447 25.19 -42.30 41.89
C GLN A 447 26.46 -42.54 41.04
N GLU A 448 26.32 -42.65 39.72
CA GLU A 448 27.44 -42.72 38.76
C GLU A 448 28.02 -41.34 38.47
N VAL A 449 27.16 -40.32 38.38
CA VAL A 449 27.54 -38.93 38.06
C VAL A 449 28.17 -38.22 39.26
N SER A 450 27.74 -38.55 40.48
CA SER A 450 28.25 -37.99 41.73
C SER A 450 29.50 -38.72 42.25
N GLY A 451 29.86 -39.86 41.65
CA GLY A 451 30.71 -40.87 42.29
C GLY A 451 29.93 -41.59 43.40
N ASN A 452 30.05 -42.91 43.46
CA ASN A 452 29.21 -43.76 44.31
C ASN A 452 29.50 -43.52 45.81
N VAL A 453 28.79 -42.61 46.48
CA VAL A 453 28.98 -42.31 47.91
C VAL A 453 27.90 -43.00 48.74
N TYR A 454 28.07 -44.30 49.00
CA TYR A 454 27.35 -44.99 50.09
C TYR A 454 28.34 -45.41 51.17
N GLY A 455 28.11 -44.93 52.39
CA GLY A 455 28.91 -45.21 53.58
C GLY A 455 29.00 -44.01 54.53
N ALA A 456 29.46 -44.23 55.76
CA ALA A 456 29.51 -43.23 56.85
C ALA A 456 30.34 -41.95 56.55
N ALA A 457 30.94 -41.85 55.37
CA ALA A 457 31.66 -40.68 54.89
C ALA A 457 30.77 -39.57 54.28
N VAL A 458 29.47 -39.81 54.06
CA VAL A 458 28.53 -38.81 53.50
C VAL A 458 28.45 -37.53 54.37
N ALA A 459 28.69 -37.64 55.68
CA ALA A 459 28.62 -36.50 56.61
C ALA A 459 29.78 -35.48 56.48
N LYS A 460 30.81 -35.76 55.66
CA LYS A 460 32.02 -34.91 55.54
C LYS A 460 32.26 -34.34 54.14
N LEU A 461 31.34 -34.48 53.19
CA LEU A 461 31.50 -33.87 51.86
C LEU A 461 30.88 -32.46 51.82
N PRO A 462 31.67 -31.40 51.63
CA PRO A 462 31.15 -30.11 51.23
C PRO A 462 31.14 -30.04 49.70
N SER A 463 29.99 -29.95 49.07
CA SER A 463 29.81 -29.18 47.83
C SER A 463 28.40 -29.34 47.27
N SER A 464 27.82 -28.21 46.87
CA SER A 464 26.51 -28.15 46.23
C SER A 464 26.50 -28.94 44.91
N PHE A 465 25.32 -29.40 44.50
CA PHE A 465 25.06 -30.01 43.20
C PHE A 465 25.64 -29.20 42.03
N MET A 466 25.78 -27.88 42.17
CA MET A 466 26.46 -27.00 41.21
C MET A 466 27.91 -27.42 40.94
N ALA A 467 28.71 -27.74 41.96
CA ALA A 467 30.12 -28.10 41.75
C ALA A 467 30.29 -29.49 41.10
N ILE A 468 29.33 -30.38 41.33
CA ILE A 468 29.26 -31.70 40.69
C ILE A 468 28.81 -31.54 39.22
N PHE A 469 27.86 -30.65 38.96
CA PHE A 469 27.37 -30.33 37.62
C PHE A 469 28.41 -29.59 36.76
N GLU A 470 29.11 -28.60 37.32
CA GLU A 470 30.21 -27.89 36.66
C GLU A 470 31.35 -28.83 36.28
N ARG A 471 31.73 -29.77 37.16
CA ARG A 471 32.76 -30.78 36.86
C ARG A 471 32.29 -31.80 35.80
N ALA A 472 31.00 -32.15 35.77
CA ALA A 472 30.44 -33.06 34.78
C ALA A 472 30.33 -32.41 33.38
N VAL A 473 29.94 -31.13 33.32
CA VAL A 473 29.87 -30.35 32.07
C VAL A 473 31.28 -30.03 31.55
N ALA A 474 32.22 -29.63 32.41
CA ALA A 474 33.62 -29.44 32.03
C ALA A 474 34.24 -30.75 31.49
N ARG A 475 33.92 -31.90 32.10
CA ARG A 475 34.37 -33.20 31.57
C ARG A 475 33.75 -33.58 30.24
N ALA A 476 32.45 -33.37 30.04
CA ALA A 476 31.77 -33.72 28.80
C ALA A 476 32.19 -32.85 27.61
N LEU A 477 32.64 -31.61 27.87
CA LEU A 477 33.11 -30.68 26.86
C LEU A 477 34.61 -30.80 26.57
N PHE A 478 35.46 -31.11 27.57
CA PHE A 478 36.92 -31.00 27.44
C PHE A 478 37.69 -32.32 27.52
N CYS A 479 37.11 -33.37 28.10
CA CYS A 479 37.62 -34.72 27.93
C CYS A 479 36.81 -35.37 26.82
N VAL A 480 37.44 -35.77 25.71
CA VAL A 480 36.79 -36.60 24.70
C VAL A 480 36.41 -37.89 25.41
N ASN A 481 35.13 -38.03 25.76
CA ASN A 481 34.68 -39.21 26.48
C ASN A 481 34.96 -40.44 25.61
N PRO A 482 35.62 -41.48 26.14
CA PRO A 482 35.79 -42.72 25.41
C PRO A 482 34.42 -43.25 25.00
N PRO A 483 34.32 -43.93 23.84
CA PRO A 483 33.07 -44.49 23.37
C PRO A 483 32.45 -45.37 24.47
N LEU A 484 31.13 -45.29 24.61
CA LEU A 484 30.38 -46.02 25.62
C LEU A 484 30.70 -47.53 25.50
N SER A 485 31.35 -48.07 26.52
CA SER A 485 31.70 -49.48 26.68
C SER A 485 31.22 -49.94 28.06
N GLU A 486 30.79 -51.19 28.17
CA GLU A 486 30.35 -51.78 29.45
C GLU A 486 31.53 -52.10 30.38
N ASP A 487 32.75 -52.12 29.85
CA ASP A 487 33.96 -52.37 30.63
C ASP A 487 34.40 -51.11 31.40
N LEU A 488 34.32 -51.17 32.73
CA LEU A 488 34.72 -50.11 33.67
C LEU A 488 36.15 -49.61 33.44
N SER A 489 37.06 -50.47 32.97
CA SER A 489 38.46 -50.10 32.70
C SER A 489 38.62 -49.08 31.56
N THR A 490 37.58 -48.90 30.73
CA THR A 490 37.61 -47.94 29.61
C THR A 490 37.29 -46.51 30.02
N TYR A 491 36.76 -46.28 31.22
CA TYR A 491 36.40 -44.94 31.72
C TYR A 491 36.85 -44.66 33.16
N ILE A 492 37.53 -45.60 33.83
CA ILE A 492 38.09 -45.43 35.19
C ILE A 492 39.53 -45.98 35.22
N ALA A 493 40.48 -45.16 35.68
CA ALA A 493 41.89 -45.53 35.83
C ALA A 493 42.12 -46.42 37.05
N ASN A 494 43.29 -47.05 37.12
CA ASN A 494 43.64 -48.02 38.19
C ASN A 494 43.61 -47.43 39.61
N ASP A 495 43.69 -46.10 39.74
CA ASP A 495 43.60 -45.37 41.02
C ASP A 495 42.15 -45.01 41.42
N GLY A 496 41.16 -45.43 40.63
CA GLY A 496 39.75 -45.14 40.84
C GLY A 496 39.30 -43.78 40.31
N THR A 497 40.17 -43.00 39.67
CA THR A 497 39.80 -41.72 39.06
C THR A 497 39.30 -41.90 37.63
N PRO A 498 38.30 -41.13 37.15
CA PRO A 498 37.79 -41.29 35.78
C PRO A 498 38.83 -40.94 34.71
N LEU A 499 38.94 -41.79 33.69
CA LEU A 499 39.96 -41.75 32.64
C LEU A 499 39.68 -40.57 31.68
N CYS A 500 40.57 -39.59 31.62
CA CYS A 500 40.50 -38.47 30.68
C CYS A 500 41.61 -38.62 29.64
N ILE A 501 41.23 -38.88 28.38
CA ILE A 501 42.17 -39.19 27.29
C ILE A 501 43.16 -38.03 26.99
N LYS A 502 42.85 -36.81 27.45
CA LYS A 502 43.66 -35.60 27.23
C LYS A 502 44.00 -34.89 28.55
N LYS A 503 44.18 -35.64 29.63
CA LYS A 503 44.43 -35.09 30.97
C LYS A 503 45.63 -34.13 31.00
N ASP A 504 46.67 -34.48 30.26
CA ASP A 504 47.95 -33.76 30.14
C ASP A 504 47.85 -32.42 29.37
N ILE A 505 46.70 -32.11 28.78
CA ILE A 505 46.44 -30.80 28.12
C ILE A 505 45.80 -29.81 29.12
N PHE A 506 45.32 -30.30 30.27
CA PHE A 506 44.55 -29.53 31.24
C PHE A 506 45.31 -29.28 32.56
N GLU A 507 46.27 -30.14 32.91
CA GLU A 507 47.27 -29.89 33.97
C GLU A 507 48.46 -29.10 33.40
#